data_AF-A0A6G1XB30-F1
#
_entry.id   AF-A0A6G1XB30-F1
#
_cell.length_a   1.000
_cell.length_b   1.000
_cell.length_c   1.000
_cell.angle_alpha   90.00
_cell.angle_beta   90.00
_cell.angle_gamma   90.00
#
_symmetry.space_group_name_H-M   'P 1'
#
loop_
_entity.id
_entity.type
_entity.pdbx_description
1 polymer ?
#
loop_
_entity_poly.entity_id
_entity_poly.type
_entity_poly.pdbx_seq_one_letter_code
_entity_poly.pdbx_strand_id
1 'polypeptide(L)'
;MERTRNVYLCLVCGQETICALNVQEFFILIDLTSPESQSTIVEVPVGGSMRVKGTAGALGRTLRHNSFPGKLFDEALEMVE
;
A
#
# COMPACT_ATOMS: atom_id res chain seq x y z
N MET A 1 -11.25 10.28 21.66
CA MET A 1 -9.93 10.07 21.03
C MET A 1 -10.11 9.01 19.97
N GLU A 2 -10.39 9.45 18.75
CA GLU A 2 -10.61 8.56 17.62
C GLU A 2 -9.25 7.97 17.25
N ARG A 3 -8.95 6.76 17.76
CA ARG A 3 -7.86 5.95 17.24
C ARG A 3 -8.28 5.53 15.83
N THR A 4 -8.17 6.41 14.85
CA THR A 4 -8.20 6.00 13.45
C THR A 4 -7.08 4.99 13.30
N ARG A 5 -7.53 3.77 13.06
CA ARG A 5 -6.77 2.54 13.24
C ARG A 5 -5.61 2.59 12.24
N ASN A 6 -4.39 2.36 12.71
CA ASN A 6 -3.22 2.10 11.89
C ASN A 6 -3.41 0.76 11.16
N VAL A 7 -4.35 0.74 10.21
CA VAL A 7 -4.72 -0.41 9.40
C VAL A 7 -3.91 -0.32 8.13
N TYR A 8 -3.14 -1.36 7.90
CA TYR A 8 -2.36 -1.54 6.70
C TYR A 8 -2.85 -2.79 5.98
N LEU A 9 -2.98 -2.69 4.66
CA LEU A 9 -3.13 -3.86 3.81
C LEU A 9 -1.73 -4.29 3.36
N CYS A 10 -1.31 -5.48 3.78
CA CYS A 10 -0.02 -6.05 3.38
C CYS A 10 -0.25 -7.13 2.32
N LEU A 11 0.18 -6.86 1.09
CA LEU A 11 0.13 -7.80 -0.02
C LEU A 11 1.46 -8.56 -0.07
N VAL A 12 1.41 -9.88 0.09
CA VAL A 12 2.59 -10.75 -0.05
C VAL A 12 2.83 -11.03 -1.53
N CYS A 13 3.85 -10.40 -2.11
CA CYS A 13 4.17 -10.49 -3.52
C CYS A 13 5.24 -11.57 -3.75
N GLY A 14 4.79 -12.83 -3.83
CA GLY A 14 5.66 -13.98 -4.02
C GLY A 14 6.52 -14.28 -2.78
N GLN A 15 7.79 -14.66 -2.99
CA GLN A 15 8.74 -14.93 -1.90
C GLN A 15 9.67 -13.75 -1.59
N GLU A 16 9.55 -12.63 -2.31
CA GLU A 16 10.59 -11.59 -2.34
C GLU A 16 10.22 -10.32 -1.59
N THR A 17 8.95 -9.89 -1.61
CA THR A 17 8.58 -8.58 -1.04
C THR A 17 7.17 -8.55 -0.47
N ILE A 18 6.98 -7.68 0.53
CA ILE A 18 5.67 -7.31 1.06
C ILE A 18 5.38 -5.87 0.62
N CYS A 19 4.27 -5.68 -0.09
CA CYS A 19 3.74 -4.36 -0.41
C CYS A 19 2.77 -3.93 0.68
N ALA A 20 3.19 -3.00 1.53
CA ALA A 20 2.36 -2.43 2.58
C ALA A 20 1.67 -1.14 2.09
N LEU A 21 0.35 -1.12 2.17
CA LEU A 21 -0.50 0.01 1.80
C LEU A 21 -1.15 0.56 3.06
N ASN A 22 -1.05 1.87 3.27
CA ASN A 22 -1.86 2.55 4.28
C ASN A 22 -3.30 2.75 3.78
N VAL A 23 -4.18 3.22 4.65
CA VAL A 23 -5.60 3.43 4.33
C VAL A 23 -5.79 4.36 3.12
N GLN A 24 -5.04 5.45 3.03
CA GLN A 24 -5.16 6.42 1.94
C GLN A 24 -4.74 5.81 0.60
N GLU A 25 -3.62 5.09 0.59
CA GLU A 25 -3.12 4.39 -0.59
C GLU A 25 -4.09 3.29 -1.04
N PHE A 26 -4.69 2.56 -0.11
CA PHE A 26 -5.68 1.53 -0.42
C PHE A 26 -6.94 2.11 -1.09
N PHE A 27 -7.47 3.22 -0.58
CA PHE A 27 -8.65 3.88 -1.17
C PHE A 27 -8.40 4.50 -2.55
N ILE A 28 -7.14 4.78 -2.91
CA ILE A 28 -6.78 5.19 -4.27
C ILE A 28 -6.89 4.02 -5.26
N LEU A 29 -6.68 2.79 -4.78
CA LEU A 29 -6.54 1.60 -5.62
C LEU A 29 -7.85 0.85 -5.81
N ILE A 30 -8.72 0.83 -4.79
CA ILE A 30 -9.95 0.04 -4.75
C ILE A 30 -11.12 0.93 -4.30
N ASP A 31 -12.23 0.86 -5.04
CA ASP A 31 -13.51 1.44 -4.68
C ASP A 31 -14.38 0.43 -3.91
N LEU A 32 -14.47 0.55 -2.59
CA LEU A 32 -15.26 -0.36 -1.76
C LEU A 32 -16.77 -0.32 -2.02
N THR A 33 -17.26 0.68 -2.77
CA THR A 33 -18.68 0.83 -3.08
C THR A 33 -19.08 0.17 -4.40
N SER A 34 -18.10 -0.23 -5.22
CA SER A 34 -18.36 -0.89 -6.49
C SER A 34 -18.88 -2.32 -6.28
N PRO A 35 -19.95 -2.73 -6.98
CA PRO A 35 -20.43 -4.11 -6.97
C PRO A 35 -19.56 -5.05 -7.83
N GLU A 36 -18.60 -4.52 -8.57
CA GLU A 36 -17.75 -5.29 -9.48
C GLU A 36 -16.49 -5.82 -8.78
N SER A 37 -15.99 -6.95 -9.29
CA SER A 37 -14.69 -7.49 -8.89
C SER A 37 -13.57 -6.51 -9.24
N GLN A 38 -12.69 -6.25 -8.28
CA GLN A 38 -11.55 -5.35 -8.45
C GLN A 38 -10.24 -6.08 -8.20
N SER A 39 -9.17 -5.54 -8.77
CA SER A 39 -7.83 -6.08 -8.65
C SER A 39 -6.83 -5.00 -8.28
N THR A 40 -5.73 -5.42 -7.67
CA THR A 40 -4.53 -4.61 -7.45
C THR A 40 -3.35 -5.34 -8.07
N ILE A 41 -2.60 -4.64 -8.90
CA ILE A 41 -1.42 -5.11 -9.61
C ILE A 41 -0.22 -4.43 -8.97
N VAL A 42 0.71 -5.24 -8.48
CA VAL A 42 2.00 -4.79 -7.96
C VAL A 42 3.09 -5.22 -8.94
N GLU A 43 3.82 -4.26 -9.48
CA GLU A 43 4.96 -4.48 -10.37
C GLU A 43 6.25 -4.09 -9.64
N VAL A 44 7.24 -4.98 -9.65
CA VAL A 44 8.56 -4.74 -9.06
C VAL A 44 9.61 -4.82 -10.18
N PRO A 45 10.02 -3.67 -10.76
CA PRO A 45 11.07 -3.68 -11.77
C PRO A 45 12.42 -4.06 -11.15
N VAL A 46 13.28 -4.72 -11.91
CA VAL A 46 14.61 -5.14 -11.47
C VAL A 46 15.41 -3.94 -10.93
N GLY A 47 15.80 -4.02 -9.66
CA GLY A 47 16.56 -2.96 -8.97
C GLY A 47 15.79 -1.67 -8.68
N GLY A 48 14.47 -1.65 -8.89
CA GLY A 48 13.65 -0.45 -8.75
C GLY A 48 12.62 -0.51 -7.62
N SER A 49 11.86 0.59 -7.48
CA SER A 49 10.75 0.72 -6.55
C SER A 49 9.47 0.11 -7.10
N MET A 50 8.60 -0.38 -6.20
CA MET A 50 7.32 -1.00 -6.54
C MET A 50 6.37 0.02 -7.15
N ARG A 51 5.65 -0.38 -8.20
CA ARG A 51 4.56 0.36 -8.81
C ARG A 51 3.26 -0.35 -8.51
N VAL A 52 2.27 0.38 -8.02
CA VAL A 52 0.99 -0.21 -7.60
C VAL A 52 -0.14 0.48 -8.35
N LYS A 53 -0.96 -0.34 -9.02
CA LYS A 53 -2.16 0.08 -9.75
C LYS A 53 -3.32 -0.78 -9.28
N GLY A 54 -4.50 -0.21 -9.19
CA GLY A 54 -5.75 -0.90 -8.91
C GLY A 54 -6.81 -0.53 -9.92
N THR A 55 -7.94 -1.21 -9.85
CA THR A 55 -9.07 -0.95 -10.76
C THR A 55 -9.59 0.49 -10.65
N ALA A 56 -9.55 1.10 -9.46
CA ALA A 56 -10.04 2.46 -9.25
C ALA A 56 -9.00 3.55 -9.63
N GLY A 57 -7.71 3.21 -9.66
CA GLY A 57 -6.66 4.20 -9.87
C GLY A 57 -5.25 3.65 -9.67
N ALA A 58 -4.26 4.55 -9.66
CA ALA A 58 -2.86 4.20 -9.46
C ALA A 58 -2.22 5.14 -8.44
N LEU A 59 -1.24 4.64 -7.69
CA LEU A 59 -0.45 5.52 -6.83
C LEU A 59 0.40 6.46 -7.69
N GLY A 60 0.31 7.77 -7.44
CA GLY A 60 1.12 8.78 -8.13
C GLY A 60 2.62 8.72 -7.79
N ARG A 61 3.01 7.90 -6.81
CA ARG A 61 4.38 7.65 -6.38
C ARG A 61 4.69 6.16 -6.39
N THR A 62 5.97 5.83 -6.52
CA THR A 62 6.43 4.45 -6.31
C THR A 62 6.60 4.17 -4.83
N LEU A 63 6.38 2.92 -4.42
CA LEU A 63 6.64 2.46 -3.07
C LEU A 63 8.05 1.87 -2.99
N ARG A 64 8.82 2.25 -1.97
CA ARG A 64 10.16 1.70 -1.77
C ARG A 64 10.09 0.19 -1.59
N HIS A 65 10.85 -0.54 -2.40
CA HIS A 65 11.00 -1.99 -2.27
C HIS A 65 11.63 -2.33 -0.90
N ASN A 66 11.15 -3.39 -0.26
CA ASN A 66 11.56 -3.83 1.09
C ASN A 66 11.38 -2.75 2.18
N SER A 67 10.38 -1.87 2.02
CA SER A 67 9.99 -0.91 3.06
C SER A 67 9.21 -1.55 4.22
N PHE A 68 8.70 -2.76 4.05
CA PHE A 68 8.17 -3.55 5.15
C PHE A 68 9.32 -4.16 5.99
N PRO A 69 9.23 -4.18 7.33
CA PRO A 69 8.10 -3.73 8.16
C PRO A 69 8.17 -2.24 8.55
N GLY A 70 9.25 -1.52 8.23
CA GLY A 70 9.47 -0.13 8.68
C GLY A 70 8.33 0.82 8.33
N LYS A 71 7.70 0.66 7.17
CA LYS A 71 6.51 1.45 6.78
C LYS A 71 5.33 1.35 7.77
N LEU A 72 5.21 0.23 8.51
CA LEU A 72 4.15 0.04 9.50
C LEU A 72 4.49 0.68 10.84
N PHE A 73 5.76 0.68 11.22
CA PHE A 73 6.20 0.96 12.59
C PHE A 73 7.00 2.25 12.72
N ASP A 74 7.73 2.65 11.68
CA ASP A 74 8.65 3.79 11.68
C ASP A 74 7.97 5.04 11.10
N GLU A 75 7.20 4.92 10.01
CA GLU A 75 6.43 6.05 9.46
C GLU A 75 5.23 6.44 10.36
N ALA A 76 4.77 5.53 11.23
CA ALA A 76 3.71 5.81 12.20
C ALA A 76 4.16 6.73 13.35
N LEU A 77 5.47 6.96 13.50
CA LEU A 77 6.06 7.85 14.50
C LEU A 77 6.09 9.33 14.08
N GLU A 78 5.95 9.63 12.78
CA GLU A 78 5.97 11.02 12.27
C GLU A 78 4.63 11.77 12.46
N MET A 79 3.60 11.12 13.02
CA MET A 79 2.30 11.75 13.33
C MET A 79 2.12 12.10 14.81
N VAL A 80 3.21 12.20 15.58
CA VAL A 80 3.23 12.63 16.98
C VAL A 80 4.14 13.85 17.15
N GLU A 81 3.75 14.99 16.58
CA GLU A 81 4.15 16.33 17.05
C GLU A 81 2.92 17.25 17.11
#